data_AF-A0AB37R5L3-F1
#
_entry.id   AF-A0AB37R5L3-F1
#
_cell.length_a   1.000
_cell.length_b   1.000
_cell.length_c   1.000
_cell.angle_alpha   90.00
_cell.angle_beta   90.00
_cell.angle_gamma   90.00
#
_symmetry.space_group_name_H-M   'P 1'
#
loop_
_entity.id
_entity.type
_entity.pdbx_description
1 polymer ?
#
loop_
_entity_poly.entity_id
_entity_poly.type
_entity_poly.pdbx_seq_one_letter_code
_entity_poly.pdbx_strand_id
1 'polypeptide(L)'
;DCGYLPESMLDEVPMVLDALKRTDPTIDETLRLIDSKLRSRAWNDKKITGPHHGIIPTLEPANLSAMSEKERKVYELIRAHFLAQFLPNHEYDRTVATFECNAVSLQAVGKRIIVPGWKMLFAASYDDDGEESTGRSQTLPILQMGTRCDLQDLQLKAQKTEPPKPYTEGT
;
A
#
# COMPACT_ATOMS: atom_id res chain seq x y z
N ASP A 1 19.82 -8.94 -1.54
CA ASP A 1 19.46 -7.58 -1.05
C ASP A 1 18.91 -6.67 -2.15
N CYS A 2 18.68 -7.14 -3.39
CA CYS A 2 18.15 -6.32 -4.47
C CYS A 2 16.60 -6.25 -4.44
N GLY A 3 16.05 -5.03 -4.53
CA GLY A 3 14.61 -4.78 -4.68
C GLY A 3 14.18 -4.37 -6.10
N TYR A 4 15.02 -4.60 -7.10
CA TYR A 4 14.80 -4.24 -8.51
C TYR A 4 14.78 -5.48 -9.39
N LEU A 5 14.14 -5.37 -10.56
CA LEU A 5 13.96 -6.42 -11.56
C LEU A 5 14.65 -6.01 -12.87
N PRO A 6 15.28 -6.95 -13.59
CA PRO A 6 15.87 -6.67 -14.88
C PRO A 6 14.81 -6.28 -15.90
N GLU A 7 15.11 -5.31 -16.76
CA GLU A 7 14.20 -4.89 -17.82
C GLU A 7 13.95 -6.02 -18.84
N SER A 8 14.92 -6.93 -19.01
CA SER A 8 14.79 -8.12 -19.88
C SER A 8 13.71 -9.10 -19.43
N MET A 9 13.35 -9.14 -18.13
CA MET A 9 12.30 -10.03 -17.62
C MET A 9 10.89 -9.54 -17.96
N LEU A 10 10.74 -8.37 -18.57
CA LEU A 10 9.44 -7.86 -19.01
C LEU A 10 8.77 -8.76 -20.05
N ASP A 11 9.57 -9.43 -20.90
CA ASP A 11 9.08 -10.35 -21.92
C ASP A 11 8.43 -11.61 -21.30
N GLU A 12 8.81 -11.96 -20.07
CA GLU A 12 8.30 -13.11 -19.33
C GLU A 12 7.05 -12.79 -18.51
N VAL A 13 6.73 -11.52 -18.29
CA VAL A 13 5.59 -11.09 -17.46
C VAL A 13 4.27 -11.77 -17.83
N PRO A 14 3.87 -11.88 -19.12
CA PRO A 14 2.65 -12.58 -19.48
C PRO A 14 2.62 -14.03 -18.98
N MET A 15 3.76 -14.74 -19.09
CA MET A 15 3.88 -16.11 -18.62
C MET A 15 3.80 -16.22 -17.10
N VAL A 16 4.39 -15.28 -16.37
CA VAL A 16 4.27 -15.21 -14.90
C VAL A 16 2.82 -14.97 -14.49
N LEU A 17 2.11 -14.04 -15.13
CA LEU A 17 0.69 -13.78 -14.84
C LEU A 17 -0.19 -15.00 -15.13
N ASP A 18 0.07 -15.72 -16.22
CA ASP A 18 -0.62 -16.97 -16.55
C ASP A 18 -0.32 -18.08 -15.52
N ALA A 19 0.92 -18.18 -15.05
CA ALA A 19 1.30 -19.10 -13.99
C ALA A 19 0.53 -18.79 -12.69
N LEU A 20 0.48 -17.51 -12.30
CA LEU A 20 -0.27 -17.06 -11.13
C LEU A 20 -1.77 -17.38 -11.22
N LYS A 21 -2.38 -17.17 -12.39
CA LYS A 21 -3.79 -17.51 -12.63
C LYS A 21 -4.05 -19.02 -12.50
N ARG A 22 -3.13 -19.86 -12.99
CA ARG A 22 -3.22 -21.33 -12.85
C ARG A 22 -2.99 -21.79 -11.42
N THR A 23 -2.08 -21.13 -10.69
CA THR A 23 -1.84 -21.39 -9.26
C THR A 23 -3.04 -21.05 -8.40
N ASP A 24 -3.67 -19.92 -8.65
CA ASP A 24 -4.79 -19.42 -7.87
C ASP A 24 -5.84 -18.75 -8.77
N PRO A 25 -6.88 -19.47 -9.21
CA PRO A 25 -7.94 -18.87 -10.01
C PRO A 25 -8.74 -17.78 -9.28
N THR A 26 -8.64 -17.68 -7.94
CA THR A 26 -9.42 -16.71 -7.16
C THR A 26 -8.96 -15.27 -7.37
N ILE A 27 -7.75 -15.05 -7.89
CA ILE A 27 -7.21 -13.71 -8.18
C ILE A 27 -7.63 -13.15 -9.55
N ASP A 28 -8.54 -13.81 -10.28
CA ASP A 28 -8.93 -13.37 -11.64
C ASP A 28 -9.42 -11.93 -11.69
N GLU A 29 -10.22 -11.48 -10.71
CA GLU A 29 -10.67 -10.08 -10.64
C GLU A 29 -9.50 -9.11 -10.45
N THR A 30 -8.49 -9.48 -9.63
CA THR A 30 -7.26 -8.69 -9.48
C THR A 30 -6.49 -8.63 -10.80
N LEU A 31 -6.38 -9.74 -11.52
CA LEU A 31 -5.67 -9.79 -12.81
C LEU A 31 -6.36 -8.94 -13.89
N ARG A 32 -7.68 -8.77 -13.83
CA ARG A 32 -8.41 -7.87 -14.76
C ARG A 32 -8.11 -6.39 -14.54
N LEU A 33 -7.66 -6.02 -13.35
CA LEU A 33 -7.30 -4.64 -13.00
C LEU A 33 -5.87 -4.28 -13.40
N ILE A 34 -5.06 -5.28 -13.78
CA ILE A 34 -3.67 -5.10 -14.17
C ILE A 34 -3.58 -4.45 -15.55
N ASP A 35 -2.76 -3.41 -15.64
CA ASP A 35 -2.29 -2.89 -16.92
C ASP A 35 -0.86 -3.37 -17.15
N SER A 36 -0.70 -4.36 -18.03
CA SER A 36 0.59 -4.95 -18.38
C SER A 36 1.52 -4.00 -19.13
N LYS A 37 1.10 -2.77 -19.43
CA LYS A 37 1.96 -1.69 -19.96
C LYS A 37 2.54 -0.81 -18.86
N LEU A 38 1.97 -0.83 -17.65
CA LEU A 38 2.53 -0.08 -16.53
C LEU A 38 3.89 -0.65 -16.13
N ARG A 39 4.84 0.25 -15.92
CA ARG A 39 6.19 -0.07 -15.46
C ARG A 39 6.46 0.76 -14.23
N SER A 40 6.48 0.11 -13.07
CA SER A 40 6.94 0.74 -11.84
C SER A 40 8.45 0.99 -11.90
N ARG A 41 8.97 1.71 -10.89
CA ARG A 41 10.41 1.92 -10.69
C ARG A 41 11.22 0.64 -10.45
N ALA A 42 10.56 -0.50 -10.22
CA ALA A 42 11.24 -1.75 -9.93
C ALA A 42 12.02 -2.28 -11.12
N TRP A 43 11.55 -2.05 -12.35
CA TRP A 43 12.22 -2.45 -13.59
C TRP A 43 13.38 -1.50 -13.89
N ASN A 44 14.61 -1.87 -13.52
CA ASN A 44 15.76 -0.97 -13.64
C ASN A 44 17.09 -1.74 -13.52
N ASP A 45 17.73 -2.03 -14.67
CA ASP A 45 19.01 -2.76 -14.70
C ASP A 45 20.12 -2.03 -13.93
N LYS A 46 20.13 -0.70 -13.97
CA LYS A 46 21.18 0.12 -13.33
C LYS A 46 21.15 0.05 -11.80
N LYS A 47 20.03 -0.39 -11.23
CA LYS A 47 19.86 -0.56 -9.78
C LYS A 47 20.18 -1.97 -9.31
N ILE A 48 20.50 -2.88 -10.24
CA ILE A 48 20.95 -4.23 -9.96
C ILE A 48 22.48 -4.23 -9.96
N THR A 49 23.05 -4.06 -8.77
CA THR A 49 24.51 -4.00 -8.59
C THR A 49 25.13 -5.34 -8.16
N GLY A 50 24.30 -6.35 -7.91
CA GLY A 50 24.72 -7.68 -7.45
C GLY A 50 24.24 -8.80 -8.39
N PRO A 51 24.51 -10.07 -8.05
CA PRO A 51 24.20 -11.22 -8.91
C PRO A 51 22.71 -11.62 -8.92
N HIS A 52 21.87 -10.94 -8.14
CA HIS A 52 20.48 -11.32 -7.93
C HIS A 52 19.55 -10.13 -8.11
N HIS A 53 18.31 -10.41 -8.53
CA HIS A 53 17.21 -9.46 -8.60
C HIS A 53 16.20 -9.66 -7.46
N GLY A 54 15.16 -8.84 -7.41
CA GLY A 54 14.05 -8.98 -6.47
C GLY A 54 13.30 -10.32 -6.64
N ILE A 55 12.81 -10.87 -5.53
CA ILE A 55 12.11 -12.16 -5.53
C ILE A 55 10.71 -11.97 -6.13
N ILE A 56 10.39 -12.79 -7.13
CA ILE A 56 9.10 -12.79 -7.82
C ILE A 56 8.57 -14.22 -7.97
N PRO A 57 7.27 -14.40 -8.26
CA PRO A 57 6.74 -15.71 -8.64
C PRO A 57 7.43 -16.24 -9.91
N THR A 58 7.54 -17.56 -10.01
CA THR A 58 8.17 -18.26 -11.14
C THR A 58 7.19 -18.46 -12.30
N LEU A 59 7.73 -18.87 -13.46
CA LEU A 59 6.96 -19.23 -14.67
C LEU A 59 6.12 -20.51 -14.50
N GLU A 60 6.49 -21.37 -13.55
CA GLU A 60 5.75 -22.59 -13.24
C GLU A 60 4.66 -22.33 -12.20
N PRO A 61 3.42 -22.83 -12.42
CA PRO A 61 2.37 -22.75 -11.41
C PRO A 61 2.78 -23.48 -10.13
N ALA A 62 2.70 -22.78 -9.00
CA ALA A 62 2.83 -23.39 -7.68
C ALA A 62 1.58 -24.21 -7.31
N ASN A 63 1.78 -25.24 -6.46
CA ASN A 63 0.70 -26.00 -5.84
C ASN A 63 0.43 -25.47 -4.42
N LEU A 64 -0.56 -24.58 -4.27
CA LEU A 64 -0.90 -23.98 -2.98
C LEU A 64 -1.35 -25.00 -1.93
N SER A 65 -1.94 -26.13 -2.34
CA SER A 65 -2.43 -27.15 -1.40
C SER A 65 -1.30 -27.94 -0.74
N ALA A 66 -0.11 -27.97 -1.35
CA ALA A 66 1.07 -28.63 -0.81
C ALA A 66 1.88 -27.72 0.13
N MET A 67 1.57 -26.43 0.17
CA MET A 67 2.25 -25.46 1.02
C MET A 67 1.70 -25.50 2.44
N SER A 68 2.58 -25.37 3.42
CA SER A 68 2.20 -24.99 4.77
C SER A 68 1.59 -23.59 4.79
N GLU A 69 0.89 -23.25 5.87
CA GLU A 69 0.31 -21.92 6.05
C GLU A 69 1.36 -20.80 5.97
N LYS A 70 2.56 -21.03 6.51
CA LYS A 70 3.66 -20.04 6.48
C LYS A 70 4.20 -19.84 5.06
N GLU A 71 4.45 -20.93 4.33
CA GLU A 71 4.91 -20.85 2.94
C GLU A 71 3.87 -20.16 2.05
N ARG A 72 2.60 -20.48 2.26
CA ARG A 72 1.49 -19.84 1.55
C ARG A 72 1.43 -18.34 1.82
N LYS A 73 1.54 -17.90 3.09
CA LYS A 73 1.57 -16.47 3.46
C LYS A 73 2.73 -15.73 2.79
N VAL A 74 3.93 -16.34 2.77
CA VAL A 74 5.11 -15.76 2.11
C VAL A 74 4.92 -15.68 0.59
N TYR A 75 4.39 -16.74 -0.02
CA TYR A 75 4.10 -16.76 -1.46
C TYR A 75 3.06 -15.70 -1.84
N GLU A 76 1.97 -15.59 -1.08
CA GLU A 76 0.93 -14.59 -1.29
C GLU A 76 1.47 -13.16 -1.17
N LEU A 77 2.39 -12.91 -0.23
CA LEU A 77 3.08 -11.62 -0.07
C LEU A 77 3.98 -11.31 -1.29
N ILE A 78 4.80 -12.26 -1.73
CA ILE A 78 5.66 -12.12 -2.92
C ILE A 78 4.79 -11.84 -4.16
N ARG A 79 3.71 -12.60 -4.34
CA ARG A 79 2.74 -12.41 -5.42
C ARG A 79 2.11 -11.02 -5.37
N ALA A 80 1.62 -10.57 -4.22
CA ALA A 80 1.02 -9.25 -4.06
C ALA A 80 2.01 -8.14 -4.45
N HIS A 81 3.27 -8.24 -4.02
CA HIS A 81 4.31 -7.29 -4.43
C HIS A 81 4.59 -7.32 -5.94
N PHE A 82 4.58 -8.48 -6.58
CA PHE A 82 4.76 -8.57 -8.03
C PHE A 82 3.57 -7.94 -8.79
N LEU A 83 2.33 -8.28 -8.43
CA LEU A 83 1.13 -7.74 -9.07
C LEU A 83 1.02 -6.21 -8.90
N ALA A 84 1.48 -5.68 -7.76
CA ALA A 84 1.51 -4.24 -7.48
C ALA A 84 2.31 -3.44 -8.53
N GLN A 85 3.27 -4.07 -9.22
CA GLN A 85 4.10 -3.39 -10.23
C GLN A 85 3.32 -3.02 -11.51
N PHE A 86 2.10 -3.54 -11.66
CA PHE A 86 1.23 -3.35 -12.82
C PHE A 86 -0.13 -2.71 -12.46
N LEU A 87 -0.25 -2.17 -11.25
CA LEU A 87 -1.40 -1.40 -10.80
C LEU A 87 -1.05 0.09 -10.75
N PRO A 88 -2.05 0.98 -10.88
CA PRO A 88 -1.80 2.42 -10.79
C PRO A 88 -1.32 2.82 -9.39
N ASN A 89 -0.78 4.03 -9.32
CA ASN A 89 -0.41 4.64 -8.04
C ASN A 89 -1.64 4.77 -7.14
N HIS A 90 -1.40 4.68 -5.83
CA HIS A 90 -2.41 5.07 -4.85
C HIS A 90 -2.49 6.60 -4.80
N GLU A 91 -3.65 7.15 -5.14
CA GLU A 91 -3.89 8.59 -5.19
C GLU A 91 -4.95 8.98 -4.18
N TYR A 92 -4.71 10.08 -3.47
CA TYR A 92 -5.63 10.60 -2.47
C TYR A 92 -5.57 12.12 -2.41
N ASP A 93 -6.70 12.73 -2.12
CA ASP A 93 -6.79 14.14 -1.78
C ASP A 93 -6.49 14.33 -0.30
N ARG A 94 -5.50 15.16 0.00
CA ARG A 94 -5.20 15.61 1.37
C ARG A 94 -5.78 17.00 1.58
N THR A 95 -6.79 17.10 2.43
CA THR A 95 -7.37 18.39 2.84
C THR A 95 -6.78 18.81 4.18
N VAL A 96 -6.31 20.05 4.28
CA VAL A 96 -5.93 20.66 5.55
C VAL A 96 -6.84 21.84 5.77
N ALA A 97 -7.66 21.78 6.81
CA ALA A 97 -8.55 22.84 7.22
C ALA A 97 -8.00 23.50 8.49
N THR A 98 -7.80 24.81 8.43
CA THR A 98 -7.39 25.62 9.58
C THR A 98 -8.59 26.44 10.03
N PHE A 99 -8.92 26.34 11.31
CA PHE A 99 -10.00 27.06 11.96
C PHE A 99 -9.42 28.03 12.97
N GLU A 100 -10.06 29.17 13.16
CA GLU A 100 -9.76 30.10 14.23
C GLU A 100 -10.91 30.11 15.24
N CYS A 101 -10.58 29.92 16.52
CA CYS A 101 -11.55 29.99 17.62
C CYS A 101 -10.91 30.78 18.76
N ASN A 102 -11.47 31.94 19.10
CA ASN A 102 -10.94 32.83 20.16
C ASN A 102 -9.42 33.10 20.03
N ALA A 103 -8.97 33.45 18.81
CA ALA A 103 -7.56 33.66 18.46
C ALA A 103 -6.64 32.42 18.58
N VAL A 104 -7.20 31.22 18.79
CA VAL A 104 -6.49 29.94 18.74
C VAL A 104 -6.67 29.31 17.37
N SER A 105 -5.56 28.88 16.75
CA SER A 105 -5.56 28.13 15.50
C SER A 105 -5.74 26.64 15.77
N LEU A 106 -6.76 26.04 15.17
CA LEU A 106 -7.05 24.61 15.22
C LEU A 106 -6.89 24.03 13.81
N GLN A 107 -6.34 22.82 13.70
CA GLN A 107 -6.15 22.16 12.41
C GLN A 107 -6.87 20.81 12.36
N ALA A 108 -7.59 20.57 11.28
CA ALA A 108 -8.09 19.26 10.90
C ALA A 108 -7.44 18.82 9.59
N VAL A 109 -7.07 17.54 9.51
CA VAL A 109 -6.50 16.94 8.29
C VAL A 109 -7.42 15.82 7.82
N GLY A 110 -7.89 15.94 6.58
CA GLY A 110 -8.69 14.94 5.91
C GLY A 110 -7.91 14.22 4.82
N LYS A 111 -8.22 12.94 4.61
CA LYS A 111 -7.71 12.15 3.51
C LYS A 111 -8.88 11.48 2.79
N ARG A 112 -8.98 11.66 1.48
CA ARG A 112 -9.96 10.98 0.63
C ARG A 112 -9.24 10.20 -0.46
N ILE A 113 -9.39 8.87 -0.46
CA ILE A 113 -8.81 8.01 -1.51
C ILE A 113 -9.56 8.27 -2.82
N ILE A 114 -8.81 8.59 -3.89
CA ILE A 114 -9.33 8.82 -5.24
C ILE A 114 -9.05 7.58 -6.10
N VAL A 115 -7.83 7.05 -6.01
CA VAL A 115 -7.43 5.79 -6.65
C VAL A 115 -6.84 4.88 -5.58
N PRO A 116 -7.48 3.73 -5.25
CA PRO A 116 -6.90 2.77 -4.34
C PRO A 116 -5.51 2.30 -4.81
N GLY A 117 -5.36 2.08 -6.11
CA GLY A 117 -4.10 1.70 -6.74
C GLY A 117 -3.56 0.38 -6.19
N TRP A 118 -2.24 0.21 -6.27
CA TRP A 118 -1.55 -0.98 -5.79
C TRP A 118 -1.82 -1.33 -4.32
N LYS A 119 -2.22 -0.37 -3.48
CA LYS A 119 -2.52 -0.60 -2.06
C LYS A 119 -3.67 -1.57 -1.82
N MET A 120 -4.57 -1.75 -2.79
CA MET A 120 -5.70 -2.69 -2.67
C MET A 120 -5.25 -4.14 -2.44
N LEU A 121 -4.04 -4.51 -2.88
CA LEU A 121 -3.48 -5.85 -2.70
C LEU A 121 -3.08 -6.16 -1.25
N PHE A 122 -2.99 -5.14 -0.40
CA PHE A 122 -2.50 -5.25 0.97
C PHE A 122 -3.50 -4.75 2.01
N ALA A 123 -4.73 -4.42 1.61
CA ALA A 123 -5.70 -3.76 2.48
C ALA A 123 -6.09 -4.62 3.71
N ALA A 124 -6.07 -5.95 3.61
CA ALA A 124 -6.35 -6.84 4.75
C ALA A 124 -5.18 -6.94 5.76
N SER A 125 -3.97 -6.54 5.37
CA SER A 125 -2.75 -6.67 6.18
C SER A 125 -2.29 -5.37 6.83
N TYR A 126 -2.86 -4.22 6.44
CA TYR A 126 -2.47 -2.89 6.95
C TYR A 126 -3.45 -2.28 7.96
N ASP A 127 -4.54 -2.96 8.31
CA ASP A 127 -5.45 -2.52 9.37
C ASP A 127 -4.81 -2.59 10.78
N ASP A 128 -3.63 -3.22 10.94
CA ASP A 128 -2.94 -3.40 12.24
C ASP A 128 -1.72 -2.47 12.43
N ASP A 129 -1.26 -1.76 11.39
CA ASP A 129 -0.24 -0.73 11.55
C ASP A 129 -0.90 0.55 12.06
N GLY A 130 -0.78 0.76 13.37
CA GLY A 130 -1.36 1.87 14.15
C GLY A 130 -0.98 3.31 13.75
N GLU A 131 -0.67 3.57 12.47
CA GLU A 131 -0.66 4.92 11.91
C GLU A 131 -2.06 5.41 11.51
N GLU A 132 -3.00 4.52 11.13
CA GLU A 132 -4.36 4.94 10.77
C GLU A 132 -5.20 5.37 11.99
N SER A 133 -4.86 4.89 13.19
CA SER A 133 -5.54 5.24 14.45
C SER A 133 -5.24 6.67 14.94
N THR A 134 -4.35 7.42 14.27
CA THR A 134 -3.98 8.80 14.65
C THR A 134 -4.91 9.89 14.09
N GLY A 135 -6.11 9.54 13.60
CA GLY A 135 -7.07 10.51 13.06
C GLY A 135 -6.73 11.00 11.64
N ARG A 136 -5.82 10.31 10.94
CA ARG A 136 -5.41 10.59 9.55
C ARG A 136 -6.26 9.89 8.48
N SER A 137 -7.19 9.01 8.89
CA SER A 137 -8.13 8.30 7.99
C SER A 137 -9.51 8.97 7.91
N GLN A 138 -9.69 10.15 8.53
CA GLN A 138 -10.96 10.87 8.43
C GLN A 138 -11.11 11.54 7.06
N THR A 139 -12.31 11.48 6.49
CA THR A 139 -12.70 12.36 5.39
C THR A 139 -13.28 13.65 5.97
N LEU A 140 -12.82 14.79 5.51
CA LEU A 140 -13.45 16.06 5.85
C LEU A 140 -14.63 16.34 4.90
N PRO A 141 -15.69 17.01 5.36
CA PRO A 141 -16.74 17.50 4.48
C PRO A 141 -16.17 18.56 3.54
N ILE A 142 -16.96 18.93 2.51
CA ILE A 142 -16.63 20.07 1.67
C ILE A 142 -16.68 21.34 2.54
N LEU A 143 -15.57 22.09 2.57
CA LEU A 143 -15.43 23.33 3.33
C LEU A 143 -15.13 24.48 2.36
N GLN A 144 -15.65 25.66 2.67
CA GLN A 144 -15.34 26.90 1.94
C GLN A 144 -14.68 27.91 2.88
N MET A 145 -13.77 28.72 2.35
CA MET A 145 -13.15 29.79 3.13
C MET A 145 -14.23 30.75 3.67
N GLY A 146 -14.10 31.11 4.95
CA GLY A 146 -15.09 31.95 5.64
C GLY A 146 -16.31 31.20 6.17
N THR A 147 -16.42 29.87 5.97
CA THR A 147 -17.46 29.06 6.61
C THR A 147 -17.34 29.16 8.12
N ARG A 148 -18.46 29.47 8.79
CA ARG A 148 -18.55 29.42 10.25
C ARG A 148 -18.99 28.03 10.68
N CYS A 149 -18.31 27.49 11.70
CA CYS A 149 -18.64 26.20 12.29
C CYS A 149 -18.99 26.41 13.76
N ASP A 150 -20.07 25.77 14.22
CA ASP A 150 -20.45 25.82 15.62
C ASP A 150 -19.60 24.85 16.43
N LEU A 151 -19.14 25.30 17.60
CA LEU A 151 -18.43 24.46 18.55
C LEU A 151 -19.46 23.57 19.27
N GLN A 152 -19.39 22.27 19.01
CA GLN A 152 -20.30 21.28 19.60
C GLN A 152 -19.76 20.70 20.92
N ASP A 153 -18.44 20.49 20.98
CA ASP A 153 -17.76 19.93 22.15
C ASP A 153 -16.31 20.46 22.24
N LEU A 154 -15.76 20.46 23.45
CA LEU A 154 -14.38 20.84 23.72
C LEU A 154 -13.76 19.87 24.73
N GLN A 155 -12.69 19.20 24.32
CA GLN A 155 -11.97 18.24 25.16
C GLN A 155 -10.52 18.67 25.37
N LEU A 156 -10.10 18.79 26.64
CA LEU A 156 -8.69 18.96 27.00
C LEU A 156 -8.00 17.58 27.00
N LYS A 157 -7.06 17.37 26.08
CA LYS A 157 -6.28 16.13 25.99
C LYS A 157 -4.91 16.30 26.65
N ALA A 158 -4.75 15.75 27.85
CA ALA A 158 -3.43 15.63 28.49
C ALA A 158 -2.66 14.47 27.83
N GLN A 159 -1.50 14.76 27.25
CA GLN A 159 -0.62 13.77 26.63
C GLN A 159 0.73 13.72 27.33
N LYS A 160 1.40 12.56 27.26
CA LYS A 160 2.74 12.33 27.80
C LYS A 160 3.60 11.73 26.69
N THR A 161 4.88 12.10 26.66
CA THR A 161 5.84 11.47 25.75
C THR A 161 6.08 10.02 26.16
N GLU A 162 6.25 9.16 25.16
CA GLU A 162 6.63 7.78 25.34
C GLU A 162 8.10 7.57 24.96
N PRO A 163 8.83 6.66 25.63
CA PRO A 163 10.15 6.28 25.19
C PRO A 163 10.09 5.59 23.81
N PRO A 164 11.20 5.54 23.05
CA PRO A 164 11.25 4.79 21.80
C PRO A 164 10.83 3.32 21.97
N LYS A 165 10.15 2.77 20.97
CA LYS A 165 9.79 1.34 20.97
C LYS A 165 11.07 0.48 20.99
N PRO A 166 11.09 -0.65 21.73
CA PRO A 166 12.18 -1.63 21.64
C PRO A 166 12.31 -2.22 20.23
N TYR A 167 13.50 -2.73 19.91
CA TYR A 167 13.73 -3.48 18.67
C TYR A 167 12.92 -4.79 18.65
N THR A 168 12.56 -5.20 17.44
CA THR A 168 11.88 -6.45 17.08
C THR A 168 12.62 -7.09 15.90
N GLU A 169 12.29 -8.32 15.51
CA GLU A 169 12.94 -8.94 14.34
C GLU A 169 12.74 -8.14 13.03
N GLY A 170 11.68 -7.31 12.96
CA GLY A 170 11.36 -6.50 11.79
C GLY A 170 11.85 -5.06 11.83
N THR A 171 12.51 -4.63 12.92
CA THR A 171 12.91 -3.23 13.15
C THR A 171 14.33 -3.12 13.65
#